data_AF-A0A3A0DD82-F1
#
_entry.id   AF-A0A3A0DD82-F1
#
_cell.length_a   1.000
_cell.length_b   1.000
_cell.length_c   1.000
_cell.angle_alpha   90.00
_cell.angle_beta   90.00
_cell.angle_gamma   90.00
#
_symmetry.space_group_name_H-M   'P 1'
#
loop_
_entity.id
_entity.type
_entity.pdbx_description
1 polymer ?
#
loop_
_entity_poly.entity_id
_entity_poly.type
_entity_poly.pdbx_seq_one_letter_code
_entity_poly.pdbx_strand_id
1 'polypeptide(L)'
;MKSKATRIWGLLAAITFALLCWGAATSSAYAGGGPENVLLLVNAASESSRAVANHYMKLRGVPESNVVSLEEVPVAAKITVEEFRTSILMPALAEMGKRKLGGQIDYVVYSADFPTQIDLAGDGRPAGLPQAKPDPFAPTGSLSAMTFLWQMVMAKNPAYVGNKTNRYWRHPVGRPALPTQAFGAWRGWDETGDAVTEGGMHYYLSTILGVTGRRGNTLAEIVAYLEASAKADGTRPRGTIYYVKSDDKNRSGPRDGRYDDAVRELARLNVRGEVVQGQMPTGKADVQGAMMGVAKFDWATSGSRIQGGAICDHLTSFGGVLTGGGSQTPLTAFLKYGAAGACGTVVEPLNIADKFPHPNLHVHYAAGCSLAEAFYQSIGWPYQVVIVGDPLCRPWAHIPKVTVEGVKPNARTRGTLAIAPTATVTGGRGISRFDLFVDGVRRDKVNPGESFALNTTELADGYHELRVVAIEGGPIESQGRATVPFWVNNRGKVLALSSAARRARLGEKIEIKVNGSGAAKIVVAHQGRQLGEVKGGAGRIPVNTKELGSGPVTLHATSYTAGGEGTAEDEPLATAAPLAIEVMP
;
A
#
# COMPACT_ATOMS: atom_id res chain seq x y z
N MET A 1 42.53 8.74 -58.80
CA MET A 1 42.20 9.40 -57.52
C MET A 1 40.69 9.51 -57.41
N LYS A 2 40.10 9.18 -56.24
CA LYS A 2 38.66 8.97 -55.95
C LYS A 2 38.11 7.55 -56.28
N SER A 3 38.36 6.57 -55.39
CA SER A 3 37.41 5.47 -55.11
C SER A 3 37.82 4.49 -53.99
N LYS A 4 39.04 4.58 -53.43
CA LYS A 4 39.51 3.62 -52.40
C LYS A 4 39.44 4.10 -50.94
N ALA A 5 39.10 5.37 -50.68
CA ALA A 5 39.05 5.93 -49.31
C ALA A 5 37.68 5.75 -48.61
N THR A 6 36.62 5.40 -49.33
CA THR A 6 35.24 5.34 -48.78
C THR A 6 34.85 3.96 -48.25
N ARG A 7 35.66 2.92 -48.45
CA ARG A 7 35.34 1.54 -48.03
C ARG A 7 35.97 1.08 -46.71
N ILE A 8 36.87 1.88 -46.11
CA ILE A 8 37.48 1.55 -44.80
C ILE A 8 36.70 2.19 -43.64
N TRP A 9 35.97 3.28 -43.89
CA TRP A 9 35.10 3.91 -42.88
C TRP A 9 33.76 3.19 -42.65
N GLY A 10 33.33 2.35 -43.59
CA GLY A 10 32.08 1.56 -43.46
C GLY A 10 32.21 0.30 -42.61
N LEU A 11 33.42 -0.27 -42.46
CA LEU A 11 33.63 -1.46 -41.63
C LEU A 11 34.02 -1.12 -40.19
N LEU A 12 34.65 0.02 -39.94
CA LEU A 12 34.93 0.49 -38.57
C LEU A 12 33.66 1.01 -37.88
N ALA A 13 32.73 1.64 -38.59
CA ALA A 13 31.45 2.09 -38.02
C ALA A 13 30.48 0.94 -37.70
N ALA A 14 30.59 -0.20 -38.39
CA ALA A 14 29.76 -1.38 -38.11
C ALA A 14 30.24 -2.17 -36.87
N ILE A 15 31.53 -2.11 -36.55
CA ILE A 15 32.10 -2.79 -35.36
C ILE A 15 31.94 -1.91 -34.10
N THR A 16 31.93 -0.58 -34.20
CA THR A 16 31.54 0.28 -33.06
C THR A 16 30.04 0.26 -32.79
N PHE A 17 29.17 0.07 -33.79
CA PHE A 17 27.73 -0.05 -33.53
C PHE A 17 27.35 -1.43 -32.94
N ALA A 18 28.08 -2.50 -33.31
CA ALA A 18 27.87 -3.84 -32.74
C ALA A 18 28.46 -4.01 -31.31
N LEU A 19 29.42 -3.17 -30.90
CA LEU A 19 29.94 -3.13 -29.52
C LEU A 19 29.21 -2.12 -28.62
N LEU A 20 28.40 -1.22 -29.17
CA LEU A 20 27.48 -0.34 -28.41
C LEU A 20 26.13 -1.01 -28.07
N CYS A 21 25.83 -2.17 -28.65
CA CYS A 21 24.61 -2.94 -28.34
C CYS A 21 24.82 -4.09 -27.33
N TRP A 22 26.02 -4.25 -26.75
CA TRP A 22 26.27 -5.26 -25.70
C TRP A 22 26.38 -4.68 -24.28
N GLY A 23 26.10 -3.38 -24.11
CA GLY A 23 26.22 -2.67 -22.84
C GLY A 23 24.92 -2.04 -22.32
N ALA A 24 23.79 -2.24 -22.98
CA ALA A 24 22.49 -1.97 -22.35
C ALA A 24 22.19 -3.13 -21.39
N ALA A 25 22.95 -3.21 -20.30
CA ALA A 25 22.35 -3.69 -19.07
C ALA A 25 21.15 -2.78 -18.86
N THR A 26 19.96 -3.26 -19.25
CA THR A 26 18.74 -2.71 -18.73
C THR A 26 18.92 -2.78 -17.23
N SER A 27 19.24 -1.64 -16.61
CA SER A 27 19.17 -1.47 -15.17
C SER A 27 17.74 -1.83 -14.86
N SER A 28 17.56 -3.10 -14.52
CA SER A 28 16.30 -3.62 -14.07
C SER A 28 16.04 -2.80 -12.82
N ALA A 29 15.17 -1.83 -12.95
CA ALA A 29 14.75 -1.05 -11.83
C ALA A 29 13.65 -1.92 -11.20
N TYR A 30 13.99 -2.52 -10.07
CA TYR A 30 13.18 -3.54 -9.38
C TYR A 30 12.24 -2.88 -8.35
N ALA A 31 11.01 -3.34 -8.19
CA ALA A 31 9.97 -2.85 -7.30
C ALA A 31 9.03 -3.98 -6.82
N GLY A 32 9.19 -4.44 -5.58
CA GLY A 32 8.12 -5.07 -4.79
C GLY A 32 7.80 -4.15 -3.61
N GLY A 33 6.66 -4.32 -2.93
CA GLY A 33 6.20 -3.38 -1.89
C GLY A 33 6.58 -3.69 -0.44
N GLY A 34 6.69 -2.63 0.36
CA GLY A 34 6.84 -2.66 1.83
C GLY A 34 6.21 -1.44 2.52
N PRO A 35 6.29 -1.33 3.86
CA PRO A 35 5.76 -0.20 4.61
C PRO A 35 6.41 1.13 4.23
N GLU A 36 7.66 1.13 3.75
CA GLU A 36 8.34 2.31 3.20
C GLU A 36 7.65 2.86 1.94
N ASN A 37 6.90 2.02 1.23
CA ASN A 37 6.20 2.33 -0.01
C ASN A 37 4.70 2.63 0.18
N VAL A 38 4.21 2.63 1.42
CA VAL A 38 2.79 2.94 1.72
C VAL A 38 2.65 4.39 2.09
N LEU A 39 1.69 5.11 1.51
CA LEU A 39 1.14 6.35 2.02
C LEU A 39 -0.19 6.02 2.71
N LEU A 40 -0.24 6.17 4.04
CA LEU A 40 -1.44 5.89 4.84
C LEU A 40 -2.25 7.18 5.04
N LEU A 41 -3.47 7.20 4.54
CA LEU A 41 -4.42 8.30 4.70
C LEU A 41 -5.34 8.04 5.87
N VAL A 42 -5.41 8.98 6.80
CA VAL A 42 -6.23 8.91 8.01
C VAL A 42 -7.29 10.00 7.96
N ASN A 43 -8.57 9.64 8.11
CA ASN A 43 -9.61 10.61 8.41
C ASN A 43 -9.43 11.10 9.86
N ALA A 44 -8.94 12.33 10.03
CA ALA A 44 -8.58 12.88 11.34
C ALA A 44 -9.80 13.11 12.26
N ALA A 45 -10.96 13.35 11.65
CA ALA A 45 -12.23 13.53 12.35
C ALA A 45 -12.84 12.21 12.85
N SER A 46 -12.38 11.05 12.34
CA SER A 46 -12.86 9.73 12.77
C SER A 46 -11.95 9.12 13.85
N GLU A 47 -12.55 8.78 14.99
CA GLU A 47 -11.89 8.00 16.05
C GLU A 47 -11.50 6.60 15.58
N SER A 48 -12.39 5.89 14.88
CA SER A 48 -12.11 4.57 14.32
C SER A 48 -10.95 4.61 13.32
N SER A 49 -10.93 5.63 12.46
CA SER A 49 -9.85 5.84 11.49
C SER A 49 -8.49 6.02 12.16
N ARG A 50 -8.42 6.87 13.19
CA ARG A 50 -7.19 7.07 13.97
C ARG A 50 -6.76 5.80 14.69
N ALA A 51 -7.70 5.06 15.28
CA ALA A 51 -7.41 3.81 15.97
C ALA A 51 -6.89 2.72 15.01
N VAL A 52 -7.56 2.52 13.87
CA VAL A 52 -7.10 1.58 12.83
C VAL A 52 -5.71 1.96 12.33
N ALA A 53 -5.44 3.26 12.11
CA ALA A 53 -4.13 3.74 11.71
C ALA A 53 -3.04 3.45 12.76
N ASN A 54 -3.31 3.72 14.05
CA ASN A 54 -2.39 3.38 15.16
C ASN A 54 -1.97 1.91 15.13
N HIS A 55 -2.96 1.01 15.05
CA HIS A 55 -2.70 -0.43 15.00
C HIS A 55 -1.94 -0.81 13.72
N TYR A 56 -2.36 -0.32 12.55
CA TYR A 56 -1.71 -0.69 11.29
C TYR A 56 -0.27 -0.19 11.19
N MET A 57 -0.01 1.05 11.62
CA MET A 57 1.35 1.60 11.72
C MET A 57 2.22 0.73 12.62
N LYS A 58 1.70 0.29 13.77
CA LYS A 58 2.43 -0.60 14.68
C LYS A 58 2.69 -1.98 14.08
N LEU A 59 1.71 -2.55 13.39
CA LEU A 59 1.79 -3.90 12.82
C LEU A 59 2.72 -3.99 11.62
N ARG A 60 2.63 -2.99 10.71
CA ARG A 60 3.41 -2.96 9.47
C ARG A 60 4.69 -2.16 9.58
N GLY A 61 4.86 -1.37 10.64
CA GLY A 61 5.98 -0.45 10.78
C GLY A 61 5.94 0.66 9.73
N VAL A 62 4.76 1.20 9.39
CA VAL A 62 4.65 2.33 8.45
C VAL A 62 5.40 3.54 9.03
N PRO A 63 6.36 4.16 8.31
CA PRO A 63 7.05 5.34 8.80
C PRO A 63 6.09 6.50 9.09
N GLU A 64 6.35 7.30 10.12
CA GLU A 64 5.52 8.47 10.46
C GLU A 64 5.43 9.48 9.29
N SER A 65 6.54 9.66 8.54
CA SER A 65 6.58 10.50 7.34
C SER A 65 5.52 10.12 6.31
N ASN A 66 5.14 8.84 6.28
CA ASN A 66 4.25 8.25 5.30
C ASN A 66 2.77 8.31 5.72
N VAL A 67 2.44 8.95 6.85
CA VAL A 67 1.07 9.06 7.35
C VAL A 67 0.54 10.47 7.14
N VAL A 68 -0.60 10.60 6.48
CA VAL A 68 -1.27 11.88 6.21
C VAL A 68 -2.66 11.86 6.84
N SER A 69 -2.84 12.67 7.87
CA SER A 69 -4.14 12.94 8.46
C SER A 69 -4.86 14.04 7.68
N LEU A 70 -6.03 13.71 7.13
CA LEU A 70 -6.91 14.62 6.40
C LEU A 70 -8.03 15.11 7.34
N GLU A 71 -8.12 16.43 7.51
CA GLU A 71 -9.06 17.07 8.44
C GLU A 71 -10.48 17.14 7.87
N GLU A 72 -10.61 17.33 6.55
CA GLU A 72 -11.88 17.65 5.88
C GLU A 72 -12.37 16.51 4.98
N VAL A 73 -12.30 15.26 5.45
CA VAL A 73 -12.86 14.12 4.72
C VAL A 73 -14.39 14.22 4.72
N PRO A 74 -15.06 14.23 3.55
CA PRO A 74 -16.52 14.38 3.51
C PRO A 74 -17.24 13.23 4.22
N VAL A 75 -18.26 13.58 5.01
CA VAL A 75 -19.06 12.61 5.78
C VAL A 75 -20.20 12.05 4.92
N ALA A 76 -19.84 11.22 3.94
CA ALA A 76 -20.80 10.56 3.07
C ALA A 76 -20.29 9.21 2.55
N ALA A 77 -21.21 8.30 2.25
CA ALA A 77 -20.87 7.04 1.59
C ALA A 77 -20.40 7.24 0.14
N LYS A 78 -21.09 8.17 -0.53
CA LYS A 78 -20.90 8.53 -1.93
C LYS A 78 -20.63 10.03 -2.02
N ILE A 79 -19.53 10.40 -2.64
CA ILE A 79 -19.12 11.80 -2.91
C ILE A 79 -18.98 12.01 -4.41
N THR A 80 -18.97 13.25 -4.86
CA THR A 80 -18.67 13.58 -6.25
C THR A 80 -17.19 13.40 -6.58
N VAL A 81 -16.86 13.21 -7.85
CA VAL A 81 -15.47 13.15 -8.32
C VAL A 81 -14.71 14.45 -8.05
N GLU A 82 -15.39 15.60 -8.00
CA GLU A 82 -14.75 16.87 -7.64
C GLU A 82 -14.41 16.93 -6.14
N GLU A 83 -15.33 16.54 -5.25
CA GLU A 83 -15.04 16.40 -3.82
C GLU A 83 -13.91 15.39 -3.57
N PHE A 84 -13.88 14.29 -4.32
CA PHE A 84 -12.77 13.33 -4.23
C PHE A 84 -11.43 13.98 -4.59
N ARG A 85 -11.37 14.75 -5.68
CA ARG A 85 -10.15 15.48 -6.06
C ARG A 85 -9.74 16.45 -4.96
N THR A 86 -10.63 17.35 -4.56
CA THR A 86 -10.28 18.53 -3.76
C THR A 86 -10.09 18.21 -2.28
N SER A 87 -10.90 17.31 -1.71
CA SER A 87 -10.86 17.01 -0.29
C SER A 87 -9.99 15.80 0.08
N ILE A 88 -9.62 14.95 -0.89
CA ILE A 88 -8.87 13.70 -0.62
C ILE A 88 -7.61 13.60 -1.47
N LEU A 89 -7.75 13.49 -2.79
CA LEU A 89 -6.63 13.11 -3.66
C LEU A 89 -5.57 14.21 -3.79
N MET A 90 -5.96 15.47 -4.05
CA MET A 90 -5.01 16.58 -4.13
C MET A 90 -4.25 16.80 -2.81
N PRO A 91 -4.91 16.87 -1.65
CA PRO A 91 -4.22 17.00 -0.37
C PRO A 91 -3.22 15.86 -0.11
N ALA A 92 -3.60 14.62 -0.43
CA ALA A 92 -2.71 13.47 -0.30
C ALA A 92 -1.46 13.58 -1.21
N LEU A 93 -1.66 13.92 -2.49
CA LEU A 93 -0.57 14.09 -3.45
C LEU A 93 0.33 15.28 -3.09
N ALA A 94 -0.25 16.37 -2.58
CA ALA A 94 0.47 17.56 -2.14
C ALA A 94 1.38 17.25 -0.94
N GLU A 95 0.86 16.55 0.08
CA GLU A 95 1.64 16.13 1.25
C GLU A 95 2.74 15.13 0.86
N MET A 96 2.44 14.19 -0.04
CA MET A 96 3.44 13.26 -0.58
C MET A 96 4.57 14.01 -1.31
N GLY A 97 4.25 15.04 -2.08
CA GLY A 97 5.21 15.91 -2.76
C GLY A 97 6.07 16.74 -1.79
N LYS A 98 5.42 17.42 -0.83
CA LYS A 98 6.06 18.21 0.23
C LYS A 98 7.08 17.38 1.02
N ARG A 99 6.76 16.12 1.27
CA ARG A 99 7.61 15.17 2.01
C ARG A 99 8.61 14.40 1.13
N LYS A 100 8.63 14.68 -0.18
CA LYS A 100 9.52 14.05 -1.17
C LYS A 100 9.37 12.51 -1.24
N LEU A 101 8.16 12.02 -1.04
CA LEU A 101 7.86 10.58 -1.00
C LEU A 101 7.45 10.01 -2.37
N GLY A 102 7.13 10.84 -3.36
CA GLY A 102 6.58 10.38 -4.65
C GLY A 102 7.43 9.34 -5.38
N GLY A 103 8.76 9.37 -5.23
CA GLY A 103 9.66 8.39 -5.86
C GLY A 103 9.71 7.01 -5.18
N GLN A 104 9.08 6.84 -4.01
CA GLN A 104 9.07 5.60 -3.24
C GLN A 104 7.67 5.04 -2.95
N ILE A 105 6.63 5.86 -2.98
CA ILE A 105 5.27 5.38 -2.69
C ILE A 105 4.74 4.55 -3.85
N ASP A 106 4.31 3.34 -3.55
CA ASP A 106 3.65 2.43 -4.47
C ASP A 106 2.17 2.23 -4.11
N TYR A 107 1.81 2.46 -2.84
CA TYR A 107 0.48 2.21 -2.29
C TYR A 107 -0.10 3.48 -1.68
N VAL A 108 -1.34 3.83 -2.05
CA VAL A 108 -2.14 4.82 -1.32
C VAL A 108 -3.27 4.09 -0.59
N VAL A 109 -3.15 4.02 0.72
CA VAL A 109 -3.95 3.16 1.59
C VAL A 109 -4.81 4.02 2.50
N TYR A 110 -6.10 3.75 2.54
CA TYR A 110 -7.04 4.46 3.38
C TYR A 110 -7.23 3.72 4.70
N SER A 111 -7.23 4.44 5.82
CA SER A 111 -7.74 3.90 7.09
C SER A 111 -9.27 3.71 7.01
N ALA A 112 -9.95 3.61 8.15
CA ALA A 112 -11.40 3.51 8.21
C ALA A 112 -12.12 4.84 7.91
N ASP A 113 -13.43 4.75 7.71
CA ASP A 113 -14.37 5.89 7.62
C ASP A 113 -14.07 6.91 6.52
N PHE A 114 -13.61 6.42 5.36
CA PHE A 114 -13.59 7.16 4.12
C PHE A 114 -14.84 6.84 3.26
N PRO A 115 -15.29 7.78 2.39
CA PRO A 115 -16.26 7.48 1.34
C PRO A 115 -15.80 6.31 0.48
N THR A 116 -16.69 5.41 0.12
CA THR A 116 -16.31 4.21 -0.69
C THR A 116 -16.73 4.33 -2.14
N GLN A 117 -17.66 5.25 -2.44
CA GLN A 117 -18.25 5.44 -3.76
C GLN A 117 -17.98 6.87 -4.26
N ILE A 118 -17.63 6.99 -5.53
CA ILE A 118 -17.37 8.26 -6.22
C ILE A 118 -18.38 8.41 -7.35
N ASP A 119 -19.15 9.49 -7.37
CA ASP A 119 -20.01 9.90 -8.48
C ASP A 119 -19.16 10.53 -9.58
N LEU A 120 -19.14 9.89 -10.74
CA LEU A 120 -18.30 10.26 -11.87
C LEU A 120 -19.04 11.15 -12.88
N ALA A 121 -20.33 11.45 -12.65
CA ALA A 121 -21.15 12.18 -13.61
C ALA A 121 -20.59 13.59 -13.93
N GLY A 122 -19.90 14.21 -12.97
CA GLY A 122 -19.30 15.54 -13.12
C GLY A 122 -18.22 15.65 -14.21
N ASP A 123 -17.60 14.55 -14.60
CA ASP A 123 -16.59 14.54 -15.69
C ASP A 123 -17.19 14.20 -17.06
N GLY A 124 -18.50 13.95 -17.12
CA GLY A 124 -19.19 13.53 -18.33
C GLY A 124 -18.93 12.07 -18.72
N ARG A 125 -19.50 11.67 -19.86
CA ARG A 125 -19.34 10.33 -20.44
C ARG A 125 -18.20 10.35 -21.47
N PRO A 126 -17.29 9.38 -21.48
CA PRO A 126 -16.30 9.27 -22.54
C PRO A 126 -16.95 9.19 -23.92
N ALA A 127 -16.35 9.89 -24.89
CA ALA A 127 -16.79 9.84 -26.27
C ALA A 127 -16.68 8.41 -26.84
N GLY A 128 -17.63 8.03 -27.69
CA GLY A 128 -17.62 6.74 -28.38
C GLY A 128 -18.06 5.53 -27.56
N LEU A 129 -18.44 5.69 -26.29
CA LEU A 129 -19.01 4.59 -25.52
C LEU A 129 -20.44 4.26 -25.97
N PRO A 130 -20.77 2.98 -26.24
CA PRO A 130 -22.13 2.57 -26.58
C PRO A 130 -23.13 3.04 -25.53
N GLN A 131 -24.26 3.55 -25.97
CA GLN A 131 -25.40 3.83 -25.09
C GLN A 131 -26.26 2.57 -25.01
N ALA A 132 -25.98 1.72 -24.03
CA ALA A 132 -26.72 0.48 -23.80
C ALA A 132 -27.61 0.57 -22.55
N LYS A 133 -28.67 -0.24 -22.50
CA LYS A 133 -29.49 -0.44 -21.30
C LYS A 133 -29.52 -1.94 -20.95
N PRO A 134 -29.09 -2.34 -19.73
CA PRO A 134 -28.46 -1.51 -18.69
C PRO A 134 -27.08 -0.98 -19.12
N ASP A 135 -26.64 0.13 -18.54
CA ASP A 135 -25.39 0.81 -18.93
C ASP A 135 -24.16 0.14 -18.30
N PRO A 136 -23.26 -0.47 -19.08
CA PRO A 136 -22.01 -1.02 -18.55
C PRO A 136 -21.08 0.06 -17.99
N PHE A 137 -21.32 1.33 -18.27
CA PHE A 137 -20.45 2.44 -17.90
C PHE A 137 -21.10 3.36 -16.86
N ALA A 138 -21.93 2.80 -15.97
CA ALA A 138 -22.58 3.54 -14.90
C ALA A 138 -21.58 4.48 -14.18
N PRO A 139 -21.93 5.76 -13.95
CA PRO A 139 -21.00 6.79 -13.51
C PRO A 139 -20.75 6.73 -12.00
N THR A 140 -20.42 5.55 -11.48
CA THR A 140 -20.07 5.37 -10.08
C THR A 140 -18.86 4.46 -10.00
N GLY A 141 -17.77 4.98 -9.44
CA GLY A 141 -16.53 4.25 -9.21
C GLY A 141 -16.26 4.07 -7.72
N SER A 142 -15.29 3.24 -7.38
CA SER A 142 -14.83 3.05 -6.01
C SER A 142 -13.69 4.02 -5.67
N LEU A 143 -13.56 4.34 -4.38
CA LEU A 143 -12.43 5.14 -3.88
C LEU A 143 -11.08 4.54 -4.29
N SER A 144 -10.87 3.24 -4.06
CA SER A 144 -9.61 2.57 -4.35
C SER A 144 -9.29 2.56 -5.85
N ALA A 145 -10.28 2.37 -6.72
CA ALA A 145 -10.02 2.35 -8.16
C ALA A 145 -9.79 3.76 -8.73
N MET A 146 -10.48 4.79 -8.22
CA MET A 146 -10.23 6.18 -8.62
C MET A 146 -8.85 6.68 -8.15
N THR A 147 -8.38 6.18 -7.01
CA THR A 147 -7.02 6.41 -6.53
C THR A 147 -5.99 5.67 -7.39
N PHE A 148 -6.28 4.43 -7.77
CA PHE A 148 -5.42 3.68 -8.69
C PHE A 148 -5.26 4.41 -10.03
N LEU A 149 -6.36 4.93 -10.60
CA LEU A 149 -6.40 5.68 -11.85
C LEU A 149 -6.16 7.18 -11.66
N TRP A 150 -5.41 7.59 -10.62
CA TRP A 150 -5.28 8.99 -10.21
C TRP A 150 -4.90 9.96 -11.35
N GLN A 151 -4.05 9.54 -12.30
CA GLN A 151 -3.64 10.39 -13.41
C GLN A 151 -4.84 10.81 -14.26
N MET A 152 -5.73 9.88 -14.60
CA MET A 152 -6.93 10.16 -15.37
C MET A 152 -7.93 11.00 -14.57
N VAL A 153 -8.08 10.68 -13.27
CA VAL A 153 -8.96 11.44 -12.37
C VAL A 153 -8.51 12.89 -12.26
N MET A 154 -7.23 13.14 -12.01
CA MET A 154 -6.66 14.48 -11.89
C MET A 154 -6.72 15.25 -13.22
N ALA A 155 -6.57 14.56 -14.35
CA ALA A 155 -6.69 15.15 -15.68
C ALA A 155 -8.15 15.44 -16.12
N LYS A 156 -9.15 15.14 -15.27
CA LYS A 156 -10.57 15.17 -15.63
C LYS A 156 -10.87 14.39 -16.92
N ASN A 157 -10.13 13.30 -17.14
CA ASN A 157 -10.28 12.46 -18.31
C ASN A 157 -11.22 11.30 -17.97
N PRO A 158 -12.48 11.30 -18.46
CA PRO A 158 -13.47 10.30 -18.07
C PRO A 158 -13.13 8.89 -18.58
N ALA A 159 -12.08 8.73 -19.42
CA ALA A 159 -11.64 7.43 -19.92
C ALA A 159 -11.31 6.39 -18.83
N TYR A 160 -11.19 6.79 -17.55
CA TYR A 160 -11.07 5.88 -16.42
C TYR A 160 -12.26 4.91 -16.26
N VAL A 161 -13.44 5.21 -16.83
CA VAL A 161 -14.56 4.26 -16.88
C VAL A 161 -14.44 3.27 -18.04
N GLY A 162 -13.50 3.48 -18.97
CA GLY A 162 -13.30 2.63 -20.14
C GLY A 162 -12.74 1.24 -19.81
N ASN A 163 -12.79 0.35 -20.80
CA ASN A 163 -12.11 -0.94 -20.70
C ASN A 163 -10.58 -0.77 -20.74
N LYS A 164 -9.83 -1.74 -20.20
CA LYS A 164 -8.35 -1.79 -20.29
C LYS A 164 -7.63 -0.61 -19.63
N THR A 165 -8.25 0.04 -18.65
CA THR A 165 -7.64 1.15 -17.90
C THR A 165 -6.56 0.68 -16.94
N ASN A 166 -6.60 -0.59 -16.52
CA ASN A 166 -5.53 -1.24 -15.80
C ASN A 166 -4.60 -1.99 -16.76
N ARG A 167 -3.42 -1.43 -17.02
CA ARG A 167 -2.35 -2.05 -17.81
C ARG A 167 -1.42 -2.94 -16.98
N TYR A 168 -1.58 -2.94 -15.65
CA TYR A 168 -0.87 -3.84 -14.74
C TYR A 168 -1.53 -5.25 -14.65
N TRP A 169 -2.70 -5.43 -15.26
CA TRP A 169 -3.45 -6.68 -15.33
C TRP A 169 -2.78 -7.75 -16.20
N ARG A 170 -2.80 -9.02 -15.75
CA ARG A 170 -2.01 -10.12 -16.37
C ARG A 170 -2.78 -11.08 -17.27
N HIS A 171 -4.08 -10.86 -17.46
CA HIS A 171 -4.93 -11.75 -18.28
C HIS A 171 -5.73 -11.00 -19.37
N PRO A 172 -5.09 -10.17 -20.22
CA PRO A 172 -5.79 -9.39 -21.23
C PRO A 172 -6.66 -10.26 -22.15
N VAL A 173 -7.92 -9.88 -22.33
CA VAL A 173 -8.87 -10.61 -23.19
C VAL A 173 -8.33 -10.68 -24.62
N GLY A 174 -8.34 -11.89 -25.19
CA GLY A 174 -7.88 -12.15 -26.56
C GLY A 174 -6.36 -12.18 -26.72
N ARG A 175 -5.59 -12.22 -25.62
CA ARG A 175 -4.13 -12.36 -25.61
C ARG A 175 -3.69 -13.45 -24.61
N PRO A 176 -2.48 -14.01 -24.76
CA PRO A 176 -1.91 -14.92 -23.76
C PRO A 176 -1.82 -14.27 -22.37
N ALA A 177 -1.87 -15.11 -21.32
CA ALA A 177 -1.58 -14.68 -19.97
C ALA A 177 -0.13 -14.18 -19.85
N LEU A 178 0.05 -13.09 -19.12
CA LEU A 178 1.36 -12.53 -18.79
C LEU A 178 1.87 -13.12 -17.47
N PRO A 179 3.20 -13.23 -17.28
CA PRO A 179 3.76 -13.72 -16.03
C PRO A 179 3.44 -12.76 -14.87
N THR A 180 3.32 -13.32 -13.66
CA THR A 180 3.21 -12.52 -12.44
C THR A 180 4.45 -11.63 -12.31
N GLN A 181 4.23 -10.36 -11.99
CA GLN A 181 5.28 -9.36 -11.82
C GLN A 181 4.97 -8.49 -10.62
N ALA A 182 6.01 -7.92 -10.02
CA ALA A 182 5.88 -6.97 -8.94
C ALA A 182 5.52 -5.56 -9.42
N PHE A 183 5.01 -4.74 -8.50
CA PHE A 183 4.57 -3.38 -8.80
C PHE A 183 5.53 -2.31 -8.30
N GLY A 184 5.72 -1.26 -9.10
CA GLY A 184 6.28 0.02 -8.66
C GLY A 184 5.58 1.18 -9.34
N ALA A 185 5.17 2.20 -8.59
CA ALA A 185 4.44 3.36 -9.14
C ALA A 185 5.31 4.21 -10.09
N TRP A 186 6.63 4.14 -9.93
CA TRP A 186 7.59 4.78 -10.83
C TRP A 186 7.69 4.07 -12.20
N ARG A 187 7.16 2.84 -12.34
CA ARG A 187 7.08 2.14 -13.64
C ARG A 187 5.90 2.67 -14.45
N GLY A 188 6.15 2.98 -15.71
CA GLY A 188 5.07 3.12 -16.69
C GLY A 188 4.58 1.75 -17.14
N TRP A 189 3.29 1.62 -17.44
CA TRP A 189 2.72 0.40 -18.01
C TRP A 189 2.15 0.70 -19.41
N ASP A 190 2.61 -0.05 -20.40
CA ASP A 190 2.18 0.13 -21.80
C ASP A 190 0.92 -0.67 -22.15
N GLU A 191 0.44 -0.56 -23.38
CA GLU A 191 -0.78 -1.24 -23.86
C GLU A 191 -0.65 -2.76 -24.00
N THR A 192 0.56 -3.28 -23.93
CA THR A 192 0.84 -4.71 -23.94
C THR A 192 0.83 -5.30 -22.53
N GLY A 193 0.97 -4.43 -21.52
CA GLY A 193 1.02 -4.79 -20.10
C GLY A 193 2.46 -4.89 -19.57
N ASP A 194 3.44 -4.48 -20.38
CA ASP A 194 4.84 -4.49 -20.02
C ASP A 194 5.22 -3.21 -19.25
N ALA A 195 6.16 -3.37 -18.32
CA ALA A 195 6.73 -2.25 -17.59
C ALA A 195 7.75 -1.52 -18.49
N VAL A 196 7.60 -0.20 -18.59
CA VAL A 196 8.47 0.68 -19.36
C VAL A 196 9.12 1.73 -18.46
N THR A 197 10.33 2.14 -18.81
CA THR A 197 11.11 3.15 -18.06
C THR A 197 10.72 4.59 -18.39
N GLU A 198 10.11 4.81 -19.55
CA GLU A 198 9.62 6.11 -20.01
C GLU A 198 8.22 5.99 -20.61
N GLY A 199 7.35 6.95 -20.30
CA GLY A 199 5.96 6.95 -20.76
C GLY A 199 5.10 5.89 -20.07
N GLY A 200 4.03 5.45 -20.73
CA GLY A 200 3.07 4.50 -20.15
C GLY A 200 2.14 5.12 -19.10
N MET A 201 1.26 4.29 -18.54
CA MET A 201 0.37 4.68 -17.45
C MET A 201 1.03 4.40 -16.11
N HIS A 202 0.94 5.35 -15.18
CA HIS A 202 1.39 5.18 -13.80
C HIS A 202 0.20 5.07 -12.86
N TYR A 203 0.37 4.28 -11.81
CA TYR A 203 -0.70 3.98 -10.87
C TYR A 203 -0.19 4.07 -9.42
N TYR A 204 -1.10 4.12 -8.46
CA TYR A 204 -0.84 3.76 -7.07
C TYR A 204 -1.75 2.60 -6.69
N LEU A 205 -1.22 1.51 -6.16
CA LEU A 205 -2.09 0.45 -5.64
C LEU A 205 -2.90 1.01 -4.47
N SER A 206 -4.20 0.69 -4.40
CA SER A 206 -5.05 1.29 -3.38
C SER A 206 -6.01 0.30 -2.74
N THR A 207 -6.15 0.43 -1.43
CA THR A 207 -7.04 -0.40 -0.59
C THR A 207 -7.55 0.44 0.57
N ILE A 208 -8.60 -0.04 1.22
CA ILE A 208 -9.11 0.50 2.49
C ILE A 208 -8.81 -0.54 3.57
N LEU A 209 -8.17 -0.15 4.68
CA LEU A 209 -7.77 -1.08 5.74
C LEU A 209 -8.98 -1.75 6.40
N GLY A 210 -10.07 -1.02 6.56
CA GLY A 210 -11.33 -1.52 7.11
C GLY A 210 -12.44 -0.48 6.96
N VAL A 211 -13.68 -0.92 7.10
CA VAL A 211 -14.86 -0.03 7.02
C VAL A 211 -15.69 -0.29 8.26
N THR A 212 -16.02 0.77 9.01
CA THR A 212 -16.92 0.65 10.17
C THR A 212 -18.37 0.95 9.78
N GLY A 213 -19.30 0.75 10.73
CA GLY A 213 -20.71 1.04 10.56
C GLY A 213 -21.56 -0.20 10.24
N ARG A 214 -22.82 0.02 9.85
CA ARG A 214 -23.87 -1.01 9.83
C ARG A 214 -23.56 -2.24 8.96
N ARG A 215 -22.87 -2.04 7.84
CA ARG A 215 -22.44 -3.12 6.92
C ARG A 215 -20.92 -3.27 6.90
N GLY A 216 -20.25 -2.70 7.89
CA GLY A 216 -18.81 -2.78 8.12
C GLY A 216 -18.46 -3.79 9.20
N ASN A 217 -17.29 -3.59 9.79
CA ASN A 217 -16.73 -4.38 10.89
C ASN A 217 -16.57 -3.52 12.14
N THR A 218 -16.47 -4.18 13.30
CA THR A 218 -16.04 -3.49 14.53
C THR A 218 -14.55 -3.17 14.47
N LEU A 219 -14.09 -2.20 15.26
CA LEU A 219 -12.65 -1.91 15.39
C LEU A 219 -11.85 -3.17 15.78
N ALA A 220 -12.38 -3.98 16.72
CA ALA A 220 -11.73 -5.20 17.17
C ALA A 220 -11.60 -6.25 16.04
N GLU A 221 -12.64 -6.41 15.21
CA GLU A 221 -12.59 -7.27 14.03
C GLU A 221 -11.53 -6.77 13.02
N ILE A 222 -11.48 -5.44 12.79
CA ILE A 222 -10.50 -4.81 11.90
C ILE A 222 -9.07 -5.09 12.37
N VAL A 223 -8.78 -4.79 13.63
CA VAL A 223 -7.46 -5.04 14.21
C VAL A 223 -7.11 -6.53 14.15
N ALA A 224 -8.07 -7.42 14.45
CA ALA A 224 -7.82 -8.86 14.46
C ALA A 224 -7.41 -9.41 13.09
N TYR A 225 -8.09 -9.04 11.99
CA TYR A 225 -7.68 -9.55 10.68
C TYR A 225 -6.39 -8.88 10.17
N LEU A 226 -6.14 -7.61 10.51
CA LEU A 226 -4.87 -6.94 10.17
C LEU A 226 -3.69 -7.62 10.89
N GLU A 227 -3.87 -7.98 12.16
CA GLU A 227 -2.88 -8.75 12.92
C GLU A 227 -2.62 -10.13 12.31
N ALA A 228 -3.68 -10.86 11.98
CA ALA A 228 -3.57 -12.17 11.34
C ALA A 228 -2.87 -12.07 9.97
N SER A 229 -3.16 -11.00 9.22
CA SER A 229 -2.54 -10.70 7.92
C SER A 229 -1.05 -10.43 8.04
N ALA A 230 -0.64 -9.61 9.01
CA ALA A 230 0.78 -9.32 9.25
C ALA A 230 1.55 -10.57 9.70
N LYS A 231 0.93 -11.42 10.54
CA LYS A 231 1.53 -12.69 11.00
C LYS A 231 1.66 -13.73 9.90
N ALA A 232 0.88 -13.63 8.81
CA ALA A 232 0.90 -14.61 7.72
C ALA A 232 2.09 -14.43 6.76
N ASP A 233 2.70 -13.25 6.71
CA ASP A 233 3.77 -12.91 5.76
C ASP A 233 4.91 -13.95 5.74
N GLY A 234 5.20 -14.48 4.55
CA GLY A 234 6.27 -15.47 4.33
C GLY A 234 6.12 -16.80 5.08
N THR A 235 4.98 -17.05 5.74
CA THR A 235 4.73 -18.32 6.46
C THR A 235 4.49 -19.50 5.52
N ARG A 236 4.12 -19.23 4.26
CA ARG A 236 3.77 -20.22 3.23
C ARG A 236 2.78 -21.24 3.78
N PRO A 237 1.59 -20.80 4.20
CA PRO A 237 0.68 -21.59 5.01
C PRO A 237 0.20 -22.84 4.26
N ARG A 238 -0.03 -23.92 5.02
CA ARG A 238 -0.71 -25.12 4.53
C ARG A 238 -2.22 -24.87 4.57
N GLY A 239 -2.91 -25.13 3.47
CA GLY A 239 -4.36 -24.98 3.36
C GLY A 239 -4.80 -25.03 1.90
N THR A 240 -6.10 -24.84 1.67
CA THR A 240 -6.72 -25.00 0.36
C THR A 240 -7.39 -23.70 -0.09
N ILE A 241 -7.17 -23.34 -1.35
CA ILE A 241 -7.89 -22.27 -2.04
C ILE A 241 -9.10 -22.89 -2.72
N TYR A 242 -10.30 -22.48 -2.31
CA TYR A 242 -11.55 -23.04 -2.79
C TYR A 242 -12.18 -22.14 -3.86
N TYR A 243 -12.40 -22.72 -5.04
CA TYR A 243 -13.19 -22.11 -6.11
C TYR A 243 -14.59 -22.71 -6.07
N VAL A 244 -15.58 -21.91 -5.70
CA VAL A 244 -16.94 -22.38 -5.49
C VAL A 244 -17.78 -22.10 -6.74
N LYS A 245 -18.11 -23.16 -7.45
CA LYS A 245 -19.04 -23.13 -8.58
C LYS A 245 -20.47 -23.26 -8.06
N SER A 246 -21.30 -22.25 -8.33
CA SER A 246 -22.70 -22.24 -7.93
C SER A 246 -23.64 -22.35 -9.13
N ASP A 247 -24.90 -22.69 -8.88
CA ASP A 247 -25.94 -22.69 -9.91
C ASP A 247 -26.39 -21.27 -10.32
N ASP A 248 -25.87 -20.22 -9.65
CA ASP A 248 -26.10 -18.82 -10.01
C ASP A 248 -25.24 -18.44 -11.21
N LYS A 249 -25.71 -18.77 -12.41
CA LYS A 249 -25.00 -18.51 -13.69
C LYS A 249 -24.60 -17.06 -13.88
N ASN A 250 -25.33 -16.11 -13.29
CA ASN A 250 -25.02 -14.69 -13.40
C ASN A 250 -23.80 -14.32 -12.56
N ARG A 251 -23.63 -14.95 -11.39
CA ARG A 251 -22.54 -14.61 -10.46
C ARG A 251 -21.34 -15.53 -10.55
N SER A 252 -21.57 -16.80 -10.86
CA SER A 252 -20.52 -17.82 -11.01
C SER A 252 -19.97 -17.80 -12.44
N GLY A 253 -20.86 -17.74 -13.44
CA GLY A 253 -20.54 -17.85 -14.86
C GLY A 253 -19.40 -16.96 -15.40
N PRO A 254 -19.24 -15.69 -14.96
CA PRO A 254 -18.13 -14.84 -15.44
C PRO A 254 -16.73 -15.41 -15.15
N ARG A 255 -16.59 -16.35 -14.20
CA ARG A 255 -15.30 -16.87 -13.72
C ARG A 255 -15.17 -18.38 -13.74
N ASP A 256 -16.26 -19.13 -13.58
CA ASP A 256 -16.26 -20.60 -13.41
C ASP A 256 -15.44 -21.36 -14.45
N GLY A 257 -15.53 -20.94 -15.72
CA GLY A 257 -14.84 -21.59 -16.83
C GLY A 257 -13.32 -21.56 -16.73
N ARG A 258 -12.75 -20.85 -15.75
CA ARG A 258 -11.31 -20.68 -15.55
C ARG A 258 -10.82 -21.22 -14.20
N TYR A 259 -11.69 -21.85 -13.40
CA TYR A 259 -11.32 -22.38 -12.09
C TYR A 259 -10.34 -23.55 -12.17
N ASP A 260 -10.58 -24.52 -13.05
CA ASP A 260 -9.69 -25.68 -13.21
C ASP A 260 -8.28 -25.27 -13.66
N ASP A 261 -8.18 -24.23 -14.49
CA ASP A 261 -6.90 -23.68 -14.94
C ASP A 261 -6.13 -23.08 -13.75
N ALA A 262 -6.81 -22.28 -12.93
CA ALA A 262 -6.20 -21.68 -11.74
C ALA A 262 -5.76 -22.74 -10.72
N VAL A 263 -6.55 -23.81 -10.52
CA VAL A 263 -6.16 -24.95 -9.68
C VAL A 263 -4.89 -25.62 -10.20
N ARG A 264 -4.75 -25.80 -11.51
CA ARG A 264 -3.52 -26.36 -12.11
C ARG A 264 -2.32 -25.44 -11.94
N GLU A 265 -2.49 -24.13 -12.08
CA GLU A 265 -1.40 -23.16 -11.83
C GLU A 265 -1.00 -23.13 -10.35
N LEU A 266 -1.95 -23.19 -9.42
CA LEU A 266 -1.66 -23.28 -7.97
C LEU A 266 -0.85 -24.55 -7.63
N ALA A 267 -1.19 -25.69 -8.25
CA ALA A 267 -0.46 -26.93 -8.05
C ALA A 267 1.02 -26.82 -8.47
N ARG A 268 1.33 -26.06 -9.53
CA ARG A 268 2.72 -25.77 -9.93
C ARG A 268 3.50 -24.95 -8.91
N LEU A 269 2.79 -24.18 -8.09
CA LEU A 269 3.35 -23.40 -6.97
C LEU A 269 3.37 -24.19 -5.66
N ASN A 270 2.99 -25.48 -5.68
CA ASN A 270 2.80 -26.33 -4.50
C ASN A 270 1.74 -25.78 -3.53
N VAL A 271 0.70 -25.14 -4.05
CA VAL A 271 -0.46 -24.67 -3.29
C VAL A 271 -1.68 -25.47 -3.71
N ARG A 272 -2.48 -25.92 -2.74
CA ARG A 272 -3.69 -26.71 -3.02
C ARG A 272 -4.82 -25.80 -3.47
N GLY A 273 -5.38 -26.08 -4.63
CA GLY A 273 -6.64 -25.52 -5.10
C GLY A 273 -7.69 -26.61 -5.23
N GLU A 274 -8.96 -26.29 -4.98
CA GLU A 274 -10.08 -27.24 -5.13
C GLU A 274 -11.30 -26.52 -5.71
N VAL A 275 -11.88 -27.08 -6.77
CA VAL A 275 -13.19 -26.65 -7.26
C VAL A 275 -14.27 -27.43 -6.53
N VAL A 276 -15.21 -26.73 -5.90
CA VAL A 276 -16.33 -27.33 -5.17
C VAL A 276 -17.66 -26.81 -5.70
N GLN A 277 -18.70 -27.63 -5.64
CA GLN A 277 -20.07 -27.23 -5.97
C GLN A 277 -20.77 -26.67 -4.74
N GLY A 278 -21.57 -25.62 -4.92
CA GLY A 278 -22.43 -25.05 -3.89
C GLY A 278 -22.38 -23.52 -3.82
N GLN A 279 -22.74 -22.96 -2.67
CA GLN A 279 -22.71 -21.51 -2.44
C GLN A 279 -21.46 -21.04 -1.68
N MET A 280 -20.88 -21.93 -0.87
CA MET A 280 -19.69 -21.70 -0.04
C MET A 280 -18.90 -23.01 0.13
N PRO A 281 -17.59 -22.96 0.47
CA PRO A 281 -16.91 -24.16 0.97
C PRO A 281 -17.60 -24.61 2.27
N THR A 282 -17.96 -25.88 2.39
CA THR A 282 -18.69 -26.42 3.55
C THR A 282 -17.82 -27.42 4.34
N GLY A 283 -17.76 -27.25 5.66
CA GLY A 283 -16.99 -28.11 6.57
C GLY A 283 -15.48 -28.08 6.34
N LYS A 284 -14.95 -27.02 5.74
CA LYS A 284 -13.52 -26.91 5.39
C LYS A 284 -12.76 -26.17 6.49
N ALA A 285 -11.88 -26.88 7.19
CA ALA A 285 -11.11 -26.30 8.30
C ALA A 285 -9.91 -25.44 7.85
N ASP A 286 -9.56 -25.46 6.56
CA ASP A 286 -8.27 -25.00 6.01
C ASP A 286 -8.42 -23.98 4.87
N VAL A 287 -9.46 -23.14 4.89
CA VAL A 287 -9.73 -22.16 3.81
C VAL A 287 -8.63 -21.10 3.79
N GLN A 288 -7.66 -21.26 2.88
CA GLN A 288 -6.56 -20.32 2.64
C GLN A 288 -6.88 -19.35 1.49
N GLY A 289 -8.02 -19.54 0.84
CA GLY A 289 -8.65 -18.58 -0.05
C GLY A 289 -10.02 -19.08 -0.50
N ALA A 290 -10.91 -18.17 -0.86
CA ALA A 290 -12.21 -18.52 -1.44
C ALA A 290 -12.58 -17.57 -2.57
N MET A 291 -13.03 -18.11 -3.70
CA MET A 291 -13.60 -17.36 -4.80
C MET A 291 -14.97 -17.93 -5.12
N MET A 292 -16.03 -17.13 -4.97
CA MET A 292 -17.42 -17.63 -5.01
C MET A 292 -18.34 -16.75 -5.86
N GLY A 293 -19.32 -17.32 -6.55
CA GLY A 293 -20.39 -16.56 -7.21
C GLY A 293 -21.71 -16.67 -6.46
N VAL A 294 -22.02 -15.76 -5.53
CA VAL A 294 -23.27 -15.84 -4.74
C VAL A 294 -23.75 -14.48 -4.21
N ALA A 295 -25.06 -14.25 -4.25
CA ALA A 295 -25.69 -12.99 -3.84
C ALA A 295 -25.71 -12.78 -2.32
N LYS A 296 -26.13 -13.82 -1.61
CA LYS A 296 -26.33 -13.83 -0.17
C LYS A 296 -25.74 -15.10 0.39
N PHE A 297 -24.96 -14.96 1.45
CA PHE A 297 -24.35 -16.08 2.14
C PHE A 297 -24.23 -15.76 3.63
N ASP A 298 -24.19 -16.81 4.44
CA ASP A 298 -23.86 -16.75 5.87
C ASP A 298 -22.70 -17.72 6.14
N TRP A 299 -21.51 -17.16 6.29
CA TRP A 299 -20.29 -17.94 6.49
C TRP A 299 -20.36 -18.84 7.73
N ALA A 300 -21.06 -18.43 8.81
CA ALA A 300 -21.16 -19.24 10.03
C ALA A 300 -21.79 -20.61 9.74
N THR A 301 -22.83 -20.64 8.89
CA THR A 301 -23.56 -21.87 8.54
C THR A 301 -22.75 -22.83 7.70
N SER A 302 -21.65 -22.38 7.07
CA SER A 302 -20.78 -23.23 6.27
C SER A 302 -19.98 -24.24 7.11
N GLY A 303 -19.77 -23.97 8.40
CA GLY A 303 -18.86 -24.73 9.26
C GLY A 303 -17.38 -24.65 8.83
N SER A 304 -17.04 -23.75 7.90
CA SER A 304 -15.68 -23.57 7.39
C SER A 304 -14.90 -22.50 8.14
N ARG A 305 -13.57 -22.64 8.18
CA ARG A 305 -12.65 -21.72 8.86
C ARG A 305 -11.71 -21.07 7.87
N ILE A 306 -11.80 -19.74 7.77
CA ILE A 306 -10.84 -18.90 7.05
C ILE A 306 -9.54 -18.84 7.86
N GLN A 307 -8.43 -19.05 7.17
CA GLN A 307 -7.08 -18.99 7.74
C GLN A 307 -6.50 -17.58 7.63
N GLY A 308 -5.55 -17.26 8.51
CA GLY A 308 -4.82 -15.99 8.46
C GLY A 308 -4.14 -15.80 7.11
N GLY A 309 -4.19 -14.59 6.56
CA GLY A 309 -3.64 -14.30 5.24
C GLY A 309 -4.50 -14.76 4.06
N ALA A 310 -5.71 -15.29 4.27
CA ALA A 310 -6.55 -15.71 3.16
C ALA A 310 -7.21 -14.51 2.43
N ILE A 311 -7.24 -14.54 1.10
CA ILE A 311 -8.13 -13.68 0.33
C ILE A 311 -9.45 -14.41 0.10
N CYS A 312 -10.56 -13.75 0.41
CA CYS A 312 -11.89 -14.29 0.12
C CYS A 312 -12.71 -13.26 -0.64
N ASP A 313 -13.26 -13.66 -1.78
CA ASP A 313 -14.08 -12.80 -2.61
C ASP A 313 -15.37 -13.51 -3.03
N HIS A 314 -16.39 -12.69 -3.28
CA HIS A 314 -17.56 -13.13 -3.99
C HIS A 314 -17.99 -12.15 -5.08
N LEU A 315 -18.38 -12.69 -6.22
CA LEU A 315 -18.98 -11.90 -7.27
C LEU A 315 -20.47 -11.77 -6.98
N THR A 316 -20.88 -10.54 -6.69
CA THR A 316 -22.27 -10.12 -6.65
C THR A 316 -22.34 -8.62 -6.89
N SER A 317 -23.46 -8.16 -7.44
CA SER A 317 -23.77 -6.73 -7.43
C SER A 317 -23.75 -6.19 -5.99
N PHE A 318 -23.37 -4.93 -5.84
CA PHE A 318 -23.41 -4.18 -4.58
C PHE A 318 -22.66 -4.81 -3.39
N GLY A 319 -21.77 -5.80 -3.62
CA GLY A 319 -20.94 -6.40 -2.56
C GLY A 319 -19.99 -5.39 -1.91
N GLY A 320 -19.71 -4.28 -2.60
CA GLY A 320 -18.94 -3.13 -2.14
C GLY A 320 -19.80 -1.94 -1.69
N VAL A 321 -21.12 -2.08 -1.59
CA VAL A 321 -21.98 -1.06 -0.93
C VAL A 321 -21.96 -1.33 0.58
N LEU A 322 -21.06 -0.61 1.24
CA LEU A 322 -20.70 -0.83 2.65
C LEU A 322 -21.44 0.10 3.62
N THR A 323 -22.33 0.94 3.09
CA THR A 323 -23.28 1.76 3.84
C THR A 323 -24.71 1.29 3.56
N GLY A 324 -25.72 1.83 4.26
CA GLY A 324 -27.10 1.35 4.17
C GLY A 324 -27.64 1.28 2.73
N GLY A 325 -28.52 0.31 2.44
CA GLY A 325 -29.21 0.18 1.15
C GLY A 325 -28.79 -1.01 0.27
N GLY A 326 -27.68 -1.69 0.57
CA GLY A 326 -27.28 -2.92 -0.12
C GLY A 326 -28.16 -4.13 0.24
N SER A 327 -28.60 -4.91 -0.76
CA SER A 327 -29.45 -6.10 -0.55
C SER A 327 -28.67 -7.42 -0.48
N GLN A 328 -27.44 -7.45 -1.00
CA GLN A 328 -26.54 -8.61 -0.99
C GLN A 328 -25.65 -8.65 0.27
N THR A 329 -25.01 -9.79 0.54
CA THR A 329 -23.98 -9.85 1.60
C THR A 329 -22.81 -8.96 1.19
N PRO A 330 -22.27 -8.09 2.07
CA PRO A 330 -21.10 -7.27 1.73
C PRO A 330 -19.79 -8.06 1.87
N LEU A 331 -18.73 -7.61 1.19
CA LEU A 331 -17.38 -8.19 1.28
C LEU A 331 -16.85 -8.26 2.72
N THR A 332 -17.29 -7.34 3.60
CA THR A 332 -16.90 -7.23 5.01
C THR A 332 -17.33 -8.44 5.83
N ALA A 333 -18.26 -9.25 5.32
CA ALA A 333 -18.60 -10.54 5.91
C ALA A 333 -17.39 -11.49 5.93
N PHE A 334 -16.51 -11.48 4.94
CA PHE A 334 -15.28 -12.30 4.97
C PHE A 334 -14.27 -11.77 5.99
N LEU A 335 -14.11 -10.45 6.04
CA LEU A 335 -13.19 -9.78 6.97
C LEU A 335 -13.57 -10.07 8.43
N LYS A 336 -14.87 -10.12 8.73
CA LYS A 336 -15.40 -10.54 10.03
C LYS A 336 -14.89 -11.93 10.46
N TYR A 337 -14.69 -12.84 9.52
CA TYR A 337 -14.19 -14.19 9.77
C TYR A 337 -12.68 -14.34 9.57
N GLY A 338 -11.94 -13.23 9.46
CA GLY A 338 -10.47 -13.22 9.48
C GLY A 338 -9.78 -13.26 8.13
N ALA A 339 -10.51 -13.04 7.02
CA ALA A 339 -9.88 -12.87 5.72
C ALA A 339 -8.95 -11.62 5.74
N ALA A 340 -7.78 -11.74 5.10
CA ALA A 340 -6.82 -10.65 4.98
C ALA A 340 -7.30 -9.55 4.04
N GLY A 341 -8.16 -9.90 3.08
CA GLY A 341 -8.88 -8.93 2.28
C GLY A 341 -9.93 -9.56 1.38
N ALA A 342 -10.79 -8.68 0.89
CA ALA A 342 -11.91 -8.99 0.03
C ALA A 342 -12.18 -7.80 -0.91
N CYS A 343 -12.95 -8.03 -1.97
CA CYS A 343 -13.41 -6.97 -2.86
C CYS A 343 -14.91 -7.08 -3.14
N GLY A 344 -15.51 -6.01 -3.63
CA GLY A 344 -16.90 -6.00 -4.06
C GLY A 344 -17.22 -4.80 -4.94
N THR A 345 -18.32 -4.88 -5.69
CA THR A 345 -18.70 -3.78 -6.58
C THR A 345 -19.52 -2.72 -5.86
N VAL A 346 -19.20 -1.45 -6.08
CA VAL A 346 -19.88 -0.30 -5.46
C VAL A 346 -21.18 0.11 -6.17
N VAL A 347 -21.48 -0.53 -7.29
CA VAL A 347 -22.66 -0.33 -8.13
C VAL A 347 -22.92 -1.61 -8.92
N GLU A 348 -24.06 -1.69 -9.63
CA GLU A 348 -24.35 -2.79 -10.56
C GLU A 348 -23.31 -2.83 -11.68
N PRO A 349 -22.49 -3.89 -11.77
CA PRO A 349 -21.36 -3.93 -12.69
C PRO A 349 -21.69 -4.48 -14.08
N LEU A 350 -22.85 -5.15 -14.26
CA LEU A 350 -23.06 -6.15 -15.32
C LEU A 350 -22.05 -7.31 -15.26
N ASN A 351 -22.42 -8.45 -15.83
CA ASN A 351 -21.63 -9.69 -15.77
C ASN A 351 -20.50 -9.72 -16.81
N ILE A 352 -19.63 -8.70 -16.77
CA ILE A 352 -18.45 -8.57 -17.64
C ILE A 352 -17.23 -9.05 -16.86
N ALA A 353 -16.59 -10.14 -17.30
CA ALA A 353 -15.52 -10.81 -16.56
C ALA A 353 -14.39 -9.86 -16.12
N ASP A 354 -13.95 -8.95 -16.98
CA ASP A 354 -12.82 -8.03 -16.72
C ASP A 354 -13.07 -7.05 -15.57
N LYS A 355 -14.33 -6.86 -15.17
CA LYS A 355 -14.69 -6.03 -14.01
C LYS A 355 -14.45 -6.70 -12.67
N PHE A 356 -14.16 -8.00 -12.66
CA PHE A 356 -14.04 -8.79 -11.45
C PHE A 356 -12.66 -9.44 -11.36
N PRO A 357 -12.22 -9.82 -10.16
CA PRO A 357 -10.99 -10.58 -10.02
C PRO A 357 -11.05 -11.89 -10.82
N HIS A 358 -10.03 -12.09 -11.64
CA HIS A 358 -9.78 -13.35 -12.32
C HIS A 358 -9.40 -14.45 -11.32
N PRO A 359 -9.70 -15.73 -11.59
CA PRO A 359 -9.30 -16.84 -10.72
C PRO A 359 -7.79 -16.89 -10.38
N ASN A 360 -6.95 -16.35 -11.26
CA ASN A 360 -5.50 -16.23 -11.02
C ASN A 360 -5.11 -15.15 -9.99
N LEU A 361 -6.06 -14.41 -9.42
CA LEU A 361 -5.85 -13.65 -8.17
C LEU A 361 -5.05 -14.47 -7.16
N HIS A 362 -5.52 -15.69 -6.90
CA HIS A 362 -4.89 -16.61 -5.96
C HIS A 362 -3.55 -17.15 -6.46
N VAL A 363 -3.35 -17.25 -7.78
CA VAL A 363 -2.08 -17.68 -8.38
C VAL A 363 -1.02 -16.60 -8.20
N HIS A 364 -1.34 -15.33 -8.49
CA HIS A 364 -0.43 -14.20 -8.23
C HIS A 364 -0.07 -14.11 -6.75
N TYR A 365 -1.06 -14.31 -5.88
CA TYR A 365 -0.86 -14.28 -4.43
C TYR A 365 0.03 -15.44 -3.93
N ALA A 366 -0.21 -16.66 -4.43
CA ALA A 366 0.60 -17.84 -4.16
C ALA A 366 2.03 -17.74 -4.74
N ALA A 367 2.21 -16.99 -5.83
CA ALA A 367 3.52 -16.70 -6.40
C ALA A 367 4.36 -15.76 -5.50
N GLY A 368 3.72 -15.09 -4.54
CA GLY A 368 4.37 -14.28 -3.51
C GLY A 368 4.01 -12.80 -3.55
N CYS A 369 3.14 -12.36 -4.46
CA CYS A 369 2.67 -10.97 -4.48
C CYS A 369 1.98 -10.59 -3.16
N SER A 370 2.02 -9.30 -2.85
CA SER A 370 1.13 -8.73 -1.83
C SER A 370 -0.33 -8.82 -2.26
N LEU A 371 -1.23 -8.68 -1.30
CA LEU A 371 -2.67 -8.70 -1.52
C LEU A 371 -3.10 -7.68 -2.58
N ALA A 372 -2.61 -6.44 -2.48
CA ALA A 372 -2.97 -5.40 -3.43
C ALA A 372 -2.39 -5.70 -4.83
N GLU A 373 -1.14 -6.15 -4.94
CA GLU A 373 -0.56 -6.55 -6.22
C GLU A 373 -1.35 -7.70 -6.86
N ALA A 374 -1.79 -8.68 -6.08
CA ALA A 374 -2.58 -9.80 -6.57
C ALA A 374 -3.95 -9.32 -7.11
N PHE A 375 -4.63 -8.43 -6.40
CA PHE A 375 -5.90 -7.85 -6.87
C PHE A 375 -5.73 -7.07 -8.18
N TYR A 376 -4.77 -6.14 -8.25
CA TYR A 376 -4.60 -5.33 -9.45
C TYR A 376 -3.98 -6.10 -10.63
N GLN A 377 -3.26 -7.20 -10.41
CA GLN A 377 -2.92 -8.13 -11.49
C GLN A 377 -4.11 -8.96 -11.98
N SER A 378 -5.20 -8.97 -11.21
CA SER A 378 -6.39 -9.80 -11.43
C SER A 378 -7.65 -9.04 -11.91
N ILE A 379 -7.60 -7.71 -12.12
CA ILE A 379 -8.78 -6.95 -12.58
C ILE A 379 -8.41 -6.05 -13.76
N GLY A 380 -8.95 -6.32 -14.96
CA GLY A 380 -8.70 -5.49 -16.16
C GLY A 380 -9.46 -4.15 -16.18
N TRP A 381 -10.61 -4.10 -15.50
CA TRP A 381 -11.52 -2.95 -15.47
C TRP A 381 -11.95 -2.59 -14.04
N PRO A 382 -11.08 -1.93 -13.25
CA PRO A 382 -11.21 -1.89 -11.79
C PRO A 382 -12.20 -0.85 -11.27
N TYR A 383 -12.67 0.10 -12.09
CA TYR A 383 -13.27 1.35 -11.60
C TYR A 383 -14.45 1.16 -10.63
N GLN A 384 -15.20 0.06 -10.72
CA GLN A 384 -16.35 -0.24 -9.85
C GLN A 384 -16.01 -1.13 -8.65
N VAL A 385 -14.78 -1.61 -8.52
CA VAL A 385 -14.39 -2.57 -7.47
C VAL A 385 -13.71 -1.83 -6.33
N VAL A 386 -14.28 -1.91 -5.13
CA VAL A 386 -13.58 -1.51 -3.90
C VAL A 386 -12.83 -2.71 -3.34
N ILE A 387 -11.60 -2.50 -2.88
CA ILE A 387 -10.76 -3.51 -2.23
C ILE A 387 -10.56 -3.10 -0.78
N VAL A 388 -10.85 -4.01 0.15
CA VAL A 388 -10.72 -3.78 1.60
C VAL A 388 -9.89 -4.88 2.24
N GLY A 389 -8.92 -4.52 3.08
CA GLY A 389 -8.02 -5.44 3.75
C GLY A 389 -6.60 -4.90 3.88
N ASP A 390 -5.67 -5.79 4.24
CA ASP A 390 -4.26 -5.46 4.39
C ASP A 390 -3.53 -5.53 3.03
N PRO A 391 -3.13 -4.38 2.44
CA PRO A 391 -2.51 -4.35 1.11
C PRO A 391 -1.16 -5.07 1.07
N LEU A 392 -0.44 -5.12 2.18
CA LEU A 392 0.92 -5.67 2.27
C LEU A 392 0.96 -7.15 2.64
N CYS A 393 -0.17 -7.76 2.97
CA CYS A 393 -0.22 -9.18 3.31
C CYS A 393 0.31 -10.03 2.17
N ARG A 394 1.27 -10.92 2.45
CA ARG A 394 1.99 -11.72 1.43
C ARG A 394 2.42 -13.10 1.96
N PRO A 395 1.48 -14.03 2.16
CA PRO A 395 1.76 -15.27 2.88
C PRO A 395 2.80 -16.16 2.21
N TRP A 396 2.90 -16.12 0.88
CA TRP A 396 3.83 -16.97 0.12
C TRP A 396 5.13 -16.28 -0.31
N ALA A 397 5.36 -15.02 0.06
CA ALA A 397 6.57 -14.28 -0.31
C ALA A 397 7.85 -14.92 0.26
N HIS A 398 8.92 -14.91 -0.53
CA HIS A 398 10.27 -15.22 -0.06
C HIS A 398 10.91 -13.94 0.49
N ILE A 399 10.76 -13.70 1.79
CA ILE A 399 11.17 -12.45 2.43
C ILE A 399 12.66 -12.50 2.79
N PRO A 400 13.51 -11.60 2.25
CA PRO A 400 14.90 -11.47 2.68
C PRO A 400 15.05 -11.19 4.18
N LYS A 401 16.05 -11.82 4.80
CA LYS A 401 16.51 -11.50 6.15
C LYS A 401 17.72 -10.58 6.05
N VAL A 402 17.58 -9.36 6.54
CA VAL A 402 18.59 -8.29 6.39
C VAL A 402 19.38 -8.14 7.68
N THR A 403 20.68 -7.95 7.55
CA THR A 403 21.57 -7.52 8.64
C THR A 403 22.33 -6.27 8.22
N VAL A 404 22.68 -5.45 9.21
CA VAL A 404 23.29 -4.14 9.00
C VAL A 404 24.51 -4.03 9.89
N GLU A 405 25.67 -3.75 9.29
CA GLU A 405 26.91 -3.43 9.98
C GLU A 405 27.24 -1.94 9.85
N GLY A 406 28.15 -1.46 10.71
CA GLY A 406 28.57 -0.05 10.76
C GLY A 406 27.73 0.84 11.68
N VAL A 407 26.49 0.45 12.00
CA VAL A 407 25.63 1.15 12.96
C VAL A 407 24.88 0.18 13.87
N LYS A 408 25.07 0.32 15.18
CA LYS A 408 24.34 -0.46 16.20
C LYS A 408 23.08 0.30 16.65
N PRO A 409 22.02 -0.40 17.11
CA PRO A 409 20.87 0.24 17.71
C PRO A 409 21.28 1.23 18.82
N ASN A 410 20.75 2.44 18.75
CA ASN A 410 21.03 3.58 19.63
C ASN A 410 22.49 4.08 19.62
N ALA A 411 23.29 3.74 18.61
CA ALA A 411 24.62 4.32 18.44
C ALA A 411 24.53 5.85 18.28
N ARG A 412 25.51 6.57 18.85
CA ARG A 412 25.68 8.02 18.66
C ARG A 412 26.71 8.25 17.57
N THR A 413 26.33 8.99 16.54
CA THR A 413 27.10 9.19 15.31
C THR A 413 27.27 10.67 14.99
N ARG A 414 28.32 10.98 14.22
CA ARG A 414 28.61 12.31 13.67
C ARG A 414 29.35 12.18 12.34
N GLY A 415 29.26 13.18 11.48
CA GLY A 415 29.90 13.17 10.16
C GLY A 415 29.34 12.09 9.24
N THR A 416 30.19 11.33 8.58
CA THR A 416 29.77 10.27 7.64
C THR A 416 29.72 8.91 8.33
N LEU A 417 28.63 8.18 8.11
CA LEU A 417 28.40 6.84 8.61
C LEU A 417 28.46 5.82 7.46
N ALA A 418 29.43 4.92 7.50
CA ALA A 418 29.49 3.79 6.58
C ALA A 418 28.55 2.67 7.05
N ILE A 419 27.69 2.20 6.18
CA ILE A 419 26.69 1.17 6.48
C ILE A 419 26.84 0.03 5.49
N ALA A 420 27.19 -1.15 5.98
CA ALA A 420 27.39 -2.34 5.14
C ALA A 420 26.18 -3.28 5.30
N PRO A 421 25.30 -3.37 4.29
CA PRO A 421 24.15 -4.25 4.34
C PRO A 421 24.51 -5.67 3.84
N THR A 422 23.94 -6.69 4.47
CA THR A 422 23.89 -8.04 3.90
C THR A 422 22.49 -8.63 4.06
N ALA A 423 22.13 -9.58 3.20
CA ALA A 423 20.86 -10.28 3.34
C ALA A 423 20.92 -11.69 2.76
N THR A 424 20.07 -12.56 3.30
CA THR A 424 19.84 -13.92 2.80
C THR A 424 18.38 -14.11 2.49
N VAL A 425 18.07 -14.90 1.45
CA VAL A 425 16.68 -15.23 1.10
C VAL A 425 16.57 -16.72 0.79
N THR A 426 15.73 -17.43 1.55
CA THR A 426 15.52 -18.87 1.37
C THR A 426 14.43 -19.11 0.34
N GLY A 427 14.74 -19.86 -0.72
CA GLY A 427 13.81 -20.17 -1.82
C GLY A 427 13.60 -19.04 -2.83
N GLY A 428 14.30 -17.90 -2.68
CA GLY A 428 14.33 -16.81 -3.66
C GLY A 428 15.57 -16.86 -4.57
N ARG A 429 15.68 -15.89 -5.48
CA ARG A 429 16.76 -15.70 -6.46
C ARG A 429 17.83 -14.70 -5.98
N GLY A 430 18.26 -14.84 -4.72
CA GLY A 430 19.26 -13.96 -4.13
C GLY A 430 18.76 -12.52 -3.94
N ILE A 431 19.69 -11.61 -3.67
CA ILE A 431 19.41 -10.19 -3.44
C ILE A 431 19.85 -9.40 -4.66
N SER A 432 18.95 -8.60 -5.21
CA SER A 432 19.23 -7.73 -6.34
C SER A 432 19.89 -6.41 -5.91
N ARG A 433 19.39 -5.79 -4.83
CA ARG A 433 19.94 -4.55 -4.28
C ARG A 433 19.49 -4.29 -2.84
N PHE A 434 20.04 -3.22 -2.27
CA PHE A 434 19.61 -2.63 -1.01
C PHE A 434 19.21 -1.16 -1.20
N ASP A 435 18.12 -0.74 -0.56
CA ASP A 435 17.69 0.65 -0.47
C ASP A 435 17.85 1.14 0.98
N LEU A 436 18.42 2.34 1.16
CA LEU A 436 18.59 2.99 2.46
C LEU A 436 17.51 4.06 2.65
N PHE A 437 16.81 4.00 3.78
CA PHE A 437 15.86 5.02 4.22
C PHE A 437 16.31 5.61 5.56
N VAL A 438 16.08 6.92 5.72
CA VAL A 438 16.24 7.62 7.00
C VAL A 438 14.97 8.41 7.26
N ASP A 439 14.36 8.16 8.42
CA ASP A 439 13.07 8.74 8.83
C ASP A 439 11.97 8.59 7.77
N GLY A 440 11.95 7.40 7.15
CA GLY A 440 10.98 7.03 6.12
C GLY A 440 11.24 7.57 4.71
N VAL A 441 12.28 8.40 4.51
CA VAL A 441 12.64 8.93 3.18
C VAL A 441 13.81 8.14 2.59
N ARG A 442 13.69 7.67 1.35
CA ARG A 442 14.76 6.97 0.63
C ARG A 442 15.92 7.93 0.36
N ARG A 443 17.13 7.53 0.78
CA ARG A 443 18.36 8.31 0.65
C ARG A 443 19.26 7.81 -0.45
N ASP A 444 19.40 6.49 -0.55
CA ASP A 444 20.39 5.89 -1.45
C ASP A 444 20.05 4.43 -1.78
N LYS A 445 20.76 3.85 -2.75
CA LYS A 445 20.69 2.44 -3.16
C LYS A 445 22.08 1.89 -3.47
N VAL A 446 22.34 0.63 -3.12
CA VAL A 446 23.61 -0.05 -3.41
C VAL A 446 23.39 -1.50 -3.86
N ASN A 447 24.35 -2.04 -4.60
CA ASN A 447 24.37 -3.44 -5.00
C ASN A 447 24.88 -4.34 -3.85
N PRO A 448 24.64 -5.66 -3.91
CA PRO A 448 25.26 -6.60 -2.96
C PRO A 448 26.79 -6.49 -2.95
N GLY A 449 27.38 -6.35 -1.75
CA GLY A 449 28.82 -6.20 -1.56
C GLY A 449 29.31 -4.75 -1.48
N GLU A 450 28.46 -3.78 -1.81
CA GLU A 450 28.73 -2.35 -1.64
C GLU A 450 28.25 -1.86 -0.25
N SER A 451 28.63 -0.64 0.12
CA SER A 451 28.23 0.01 1.38
C SER A 451 27.68 1.40 1.12
N PHE A 452 26.72 1.83 1.93
CA PHE A 452 26.23 3.20 1.91
C PHE A 452 27.18 4.13 2.66
N ALA A 453 27.23 5.40 2.26
CA ALA A 453 27.89 6.47 2.98
C ALA A 453 26.87 7.57 3.35
N LEU A 454 26.28 7.45 4.54
CA LEU A 454 25.29 8.42 5.01
C LEU A 454 25.98 9.66 5.59
N ASN A 455 25.80 10.82 4.95
CA ASN A 455 26.22 12.11 5.52
C ASN A 455 25.24 12.56 6.61
N THR A 456 25.58 12.35 7.88
CA THR A 456 24.69 12.72 8.99
C THR A 456 24.62 14.23 9.23
N THR A 457 25.52 15.04 8.64
CA THR A 457 25.54 16.51 8.85
C THR A 457 24.32 17.22 8.24
N GLU A 458 23.65 16.55 7.29
CA GLU A 458 22.38 16.95 6.67
C GLU A 458 21.15 16.61 7.53
N LEU A 459 21.33 15.84 8.61
CA LEU A 459 20.27 15.50 9.55
C LEU A 459 20.28 16.48 10.73
N ALA A 460 19.12 16.63 11.35
CA ALA A 460 19.02 17.29 12.65
C ALA A 460 19.83 16.48 13.71
N ASP A 461 20.17 17.09 14.84
CA ASP A 461 20.70 16.29 15.95
C ASP A 461 19.57 15.51 16.64
N GLY A 462 19.89 14.45 17.36
CA GLY A 462 18.91 13.69 18.13
C GLY A 462 18.55 12.35 17.48
N TYR A 463 17.33 11.89 17.69
CA TYR A 463 16.90 10.54 17.33
C TYR A 463 16.52 10.43 15.85
N HIS A 464 17.02 9.38 15.19
CA HIS A 464 16.66 9.03 13.83
C HIS A 464 16.41 7.54 13.70
N GLU A 465 15.62 7.16 12.71
CA GLU A 465 15.41 5.77 12.33
C GLU A 465 16.05 5.51 10.96
N LEU A 466 16.93 4.52 10.90
CA LEU A 466 17.51 4.02 9.67
C LEU A 466 16.83 2.70 9.28
N ARG A 467 16.51 2.53 7.99
CA ARG A 467 16.07 1.25 7.44
C ARG A 467 16.91 0.85 6.24
N VAL A 468 17.39 -0.37 6.25
CA VAL A 468 17.96 -1.03 5.07
C VAL A 468 16.95 -2.04 4.56
N VAL A 469 16.54 -1.87 3.31
CA VAL A 469 15.57 -2.75 2.64
C VAL A 469 16.30 -3.54 1.56
N ALA A 470 16.29 -4.86 1.66
CA ALA A 470 16.81 -5.76 0.62
C ALA A 470 15.70 -6.15 -0.35
N ILE A 471 16.00 -6.09 -1.65
CA ILE A 471 15.08 -6.46 -2.72
C ILE A 471 15.49 -7.82 -3.27
N GLU A 472 14.59 -8.80 -3.20
CA GLU A 472 14.79 -10.14 -3.75
C GLU A 472 14.91 -10.09 -5.30
N GLY A 473 15.78 -10.91 -5.89
CA GLY A 473 16.11 -10.87 -7.33
C GLY A 473 15.12 -11.56 -8.27
N GLY A 474 13.98 -12.03 -7.77
CA GLY A 474 12.93 -12.67 -8.54
C GLY A 474 11.90 -11.68 -9.08
N PRO A 475 10.96 -12.13 -9.92
CA PRO A 475 9.98 -11.25 -10.58
C PRO A 475 8.98 -10.59 -9.62
N ILE A 476 8.92 -11.08 -8.38
CA ILE A 476 8.05 -10.56 -7.31
C ILE A 476 8.78 -9.51 -6.46
N GLU A 477 10.11 -9.46 -6.53
CA GLU A 477 10.91 -8.39 -5.94
C GLU A 477 10.61 -8.19 -4.45
N SER A 478 10.35 -9.31 -3.76
CA SER A 478 9.93 -9.34 -2.36
C SER A 478 10.92 -8.59 -1.47
N GLN A 479 10.40 -7.66 -0.67
CA GLN A 479 11.24 -6.85 0.21
C GLN A 479 11.41 -7.47 1.61
N GLY A 480 12.64 -7.45 2.13
CA GLY A 480 12.97 -7.68 3.53
C GLY A 480 13.67 -6.47 4.12
N ARG A 481 13.66 -6.28 5.44
CA ARG A 481 14.23 -5.06 6.04
C ARG A 481 14.83 -5.25 7.42
N ALA A 482 15.78 -4.39 7.75
CA ALA A 482 16.28 -4.18 9.09
C ALA A 482 16.11 -2.70 9.47
N THR A 483 15.57 -2.46 10.66
CA THR A 483 15.37 -1.12 11.22
C THR A 483 16.33 -0.90 12.38
N VAL A 484 17.09 0.18 12.34
CA VAL A 484 18.11 0.52 13.32
C VAL A 484 17.87 1.95 13.81
N PRO A 485 17.41 2.15 15.06
CA PRO A 485 17.39 3.49 15.65
C PRO A 485 18.83 3.95 15.91
N PHE A 486 19.12 5.24 15.70
CA PHE A 486 20.43 5.82 15.99
C PHE A 486 20.30 7.29 16.38
N TRP A 487 21.40 7.87 16.85
CA TRP A 487 21.44 9.24 17.34
C TRP A 487 22.48 10.05 16.59
N VAL A 488 22.09 11.22 16.08
CA VAL A 488 22.99 12.17 15.43
C VAL A 488 23.41 13.24 16.45
N ASN A 489 24.69 13.61 16.46
CA ASN A 489 25.20 14.71 17.27
C ASN A 489 26.33 15.47 16.54
N ASN A 490 25.93 16.27 15.54
CA ASN A 490 26.82 17.13 14.78
C ASN A 490 26.92 18.53 15.37
N ARG A 491 25.84 19.05 15.98
CA ARG A 491 25.71 20.46 16.39
C ARG A 491 25.51 20.63 17.91
N GLY A 492 25.57 19.54 18.70
CA GLY A 492 25.41 19.56 20.16
C GLY A 492 23.98 19.83 20.64
N LYS A 493 22.98 19.72 19.75
CA LYS A 493 21.58 20.01 20.09
C LYS A 493 20.89 18.76 20.63
N VAL A 494 20.03 18.97 21.61
CA VAL A 494 19.27 17.90 22.26
C VAL A 494 17.79 18.24 22.29
N LEU A 495 16.94 17.22 22.21
CA LEU A 495 15.51 17.33 22.44
C LEU A 495 15.02 16.08 23.18
N ALA A 496 14.28 16.30 24.26
CA ALA A 496 13.63 15.25 25.04
C ALA A 496 12.11 15.41 24.95
N LEU A 497 11.42 14.28 24.75
CA LEU A 497 9.97 14.16 24.75
C LEU A 497 9.57 13.16 25.84
N SER A 498 8.65 13.54 26.72
CA SER A 498 8.22 12.66 27.82
C SER A 498 6.79 12.94 28.26
N SER A 499 6.17 11.95 28.90
CA SER A 499 4.93 12.11 29.65
C SER A 499 4.97 11.23 30.88
N ALA A 500 4.25 11.62 31.93
CA ALA A 500 4.01 10.75 33.08
C ALA A 500 3.05 9.60 32.72
N ALA A 501 2.16 9.82 31.74
CA ALA A 501 1.23 8.81 31.27
C ALA A 501 1.95 7.85 30.29
N ARG A 502 1.94 6.56 30.64
CA ARG A 502 2.29 5.46 29.71
C ARG A 502 1.05 4.75 29.17
N ARG A 503 -0.06 4.88 29.90
CA ARG A 503 -1.39 4.45 29.52
C ARG A 503 -2.37 5.55 29.90
N ALA A 504 -3.41 5.74 29.10
CA ALA A 504 -4.48 6.68 29.36
C ALA A 504 -5.79 6.15 28.81
N ARG A 505 -6.93 6.60 29.33
CA ARG A 505 -8.24 6.31 28.73
C ARG A 505 -8.51 7.29 27.59
N LEU A 506 -9.31 6.87 26.63
CA LEU A 506 -9.79 7.73 25.57
C LEU A 506 -10.63 8.90 26.17
N GLY A 507 -10.29 10.13 25.82
CA GLY A 507 -10.88 11.35 26.39
C GLY A 507 -10.16 11.92 27.60
N GLU A 508 -9.18 11.20 28.17
CA GLU A 508 -8.32 11.70 29.23
C GLU A 508 -7.38 12.79 28.69
N LYS A 509 -7.09 13.81 29.52
CA LYS A 509 -6.07 14.81 29.20
C LYS A 509 -4.74 14.37 29.77
N ILE A 510 -3.74 14.20 28.91
CA ILE A 510 -2.37 13.88 29.30
C ILE A 510 -1.47 15.08 29.07
N GLU A 511 -0.42 15.22 29.89
CA GLU A 511 0.58 16.28 29.73
C GLU A 511 1.81 15.73 29.00
N ILE A 512 2.15 16.35 27.87
CA ILE A 512 3.37 16.06 27.12
C ILE A 512 4.40 17.13 27.43
N LYS A 513 5.58 16.71 27.89
CA LYS A 513 6.70 17.58 28.24
C LYS A 513 7.76 17.52 27.15
N VAL A 514 8.20 18.70 26.72
CA VAL A 514 9.32 18.86 25.79
C VAL A 514 10.40 19.73 26.41
N ASN A 515 11.66 19.37 26.16
CA ASN A 515 12.82 20.14 26.59
C ASN A 515 13.95 19.97 25.58
N GLY A 516 14.36 21.06 24.94
CA GLY A 516 15.39 21.09 23.92
C GLY A 516 16.25 22.35 23.96
N SER A 517 17.50 22.20 23.55
CA SER A 517 18.51 23.25 23.63
C SER A 517 18.47 24.19 22.41
N GLY A 518 18.33 25.50 22.64
CA GLY A 518 18.47 26.52 21.59
C GLY A 518 17.35 26.53 20.55
N ALA A 519 16.19 25.93 20.86
CA ALA A 519 15.03 25.93 19.99
C ALA A 519 14.25 27.25 20.09
N ALA A 520 13.84 27.79 18.95
CA ALA A 520 12.88 28.90 18.90
C ALA A 520 11.45 28.39 19.07
N LYS A 521 11.18 27.17 18.60
CA LYS A 521 9.94 26.44 18.86
C LYS A 521 10.15 24.93 18.84
N ILE A 522 9.24 24.21 19.46
CA ILE A 522 9.17 22.73 19.47
C ILE A 522 7.76 22.31 19.09
N VAL A 523 7.65 21.43 18.10
CA VAL A 523 6.38 20.87 17.63
C VAL A 523 6.27 19.42 18.09
N VAL A 524 5.10 19.04 18.60
CA VAL A 524 4.74 17.65 18.88
C VAL A 524 3.71 17.19 17.87
N ALA A 525 3.94 16.01 17.28
CA ALA A 525 3.14 15.47 16.20
C ALA A 525 2.79 13.99 16.40
N HIS A 526 1.70 13.57 15.75
CA HIS A 526 1.20 12.21 15.69
C HIS A 526 0.37 11.99 14.43
N GLN A 527 0.55 10.85 13.74
CA GLN A 527 -0.08 10.53 12.45
C GLN A 527 0.10 11.63 11.41
N GLY A 528 1.29 12.24 11.38
CA GLY A 528 1.61 13.35 10.48
C GLY A 528 0.86 14.65 10.77
N ARG A 529 0.14 14.75 11.90
CA ARG A 529 -0.59 15.94 12.35
C ARG A 529 0.13 16.61 13.53
N GLN A 530 0.19 17.93 13.52
CA GLN A 530 0.67 18.71 14.65
C GLN A 530 -0.38 18.70 15.77
N LEU A 531 0.00 18.19 16.95
CA LEU A 531 -0.84 18.20 18.15
C LEU A 531 -0.70 19.50 18.94
N GLY A 532 0.48 20.12 18.88
CA GLY A 532 0.74 21.38 19.55
C GLY A 532 2.16 21.87 19.35
N GLU A 533 2.37 23.11 19.76
CA GLU A 533 3.65 23.81 19.67
C GLU A 533 3.97 24.50 21.01
N VAL A 534 5.25 24.49 21.36
CA VAL A 534 5.81 25.30 22.43
C VAL A 534 6.75 26.32 21.82
N LYS A 535 6.59 27.60 22.17
CA LYS A 535 7.57 28.64 21.88
C LYS A 535 8.75 28.54 22.85
N GLY A 536 9.97 28.60 22.32
CA GLY A 536 11.22 28.46 23.07
C GLY A 536 11.67 27.01 23.28
N GLY A 537 12.63 26.83 24.19
CA GLY A 537 13.34 25.57 24.40
C GLY A 537 12.63 24.55 25.29
N ALA A 538 11.59 24.89 26.04
CA ALA A 538 10.93 23.92 26.91
C ALA A 538 9.50 24.31 27.21
N GLY A 539 8.64 23.32 27.42
CA GLY A 539 7.25 23.55 27.76
C GLY A 539 6.43 22.29 27.89
N ARG A 540 5.13 22.49 28.01
CA ARG A 540 4.14 21.44 28.27
C ARG A 540 2.96 21.63 27.34
N ILE A 541 2.51 20.55 26.73
CA ILE A 541 1.38 20.53 25.82
C ILE A 541 0.32 19.58 26.43
N PRO A 542 -0.84 20.10 26.86
CA PRO A 542 -1.96 19.25 27.22
C PRO A 542 -2.55 18.64 25.96
N VAL A 543 -2.66 17.32 25.91
CA VAL A 543 -3.24 16.58 24.78
C VAL A 543 -4.45 15.80 25.28
N ASN A 544 -5.61 15.98 24.64
CA ASN A 544 -6.75 15.11 24.86
C ASN A 544 -6.55 13.83 24.07
N THR A 545 -6.58 12.64 24.69
CA THR A 545 -6.34 11.38 23.99
C THR A 545 -7.38 11.06 22.91
N LYS A 546 -8.54 11.73 22.89
CA LYS A 546 -9.46 11.68 21.75
C LYS A 546 -8.81 12.10 20.45
N GLU A 547 -7.84 13.00 20.50
CA GLU A 547 -7.09 13.48 19.34
C GLU A 547 -6.11 12.45 18.77
N LEU A 548 -5.76 11.44 19.57
CA LEU A 548 -4.81 10.38 19.24
C LEU A 548 -5.52 9.12 18.70
N GLY A 549 -6.78 8.92 19.10
CA GLY A 549 -7.48 7.64 18.91
C GLY A 549 -6.99 6.56 19.90
N SER A 550 -7.75 5.48 20.00
CA SER A 550 -7.38 4.34 20.85
C SER A 550 -6.24 3.50 20.22
N GLY A 551 -5.62 2.64 21.03
CA GLY A 551 -4.57 1.71 20.63
C GLY A 551 -3.15 2.24 20.87
N PRO A 552 -2.15 1.65 20.19
CA PRO A 552 -0.74 1.99 20.37
C PRO A 552 -0.41 3.32 19.68
N VAL A 553 -0.21 4.37 20.47
CA VAL A 553 0.13 5.72 19.99
C VAL A 553 1.62 5.96 20.11
N THR A 554 2.21 6.55 19.07
CA THR A 554 3.59 7.03 19.08
C THR A 554 3.61 8.52 18.77
N LEU A 555 4.17 9.31 19.69
CA LEU A 555 4.33 10.75 19.55
C LEU A 555 5.77 11.08 19.16
N HIS A 556 5.92 12.08 18.30
CA HIS A 556 7.20 12.60 17.82
C HIS A 556 7.34 14.07 18.19
N ALA A 557 8.58 14.52 18.39
CA ALA A 557 8.85 15.93 18.59
C ALA A 557 10.07 16.38 17.80
N THR A 558 9.96 17.57 17.21
CA THR A 558 11.02 18.23 16.45
C THR A 558 11.14 19.67 16.93
N SER A 559 12.37 20.12 17.18
CA SER A 559 12.68 21.50 17.48
C SER A 559 13.18 22.22 16.24
N TYR A 560 12.99 23.54 16.21
CA TYR A 560 13.35 24.38 15.06
C TYR A 560 14.12 25.61 15.50
N THR A 561 14.97 26.13 14.62
CA THR A 561 15.59 27.46 14.79
C THR A 561 14.57 28.58 14.55
N ALA A 562 14.90 29.81 14.94
CA ALA A 562 14.14 30.97 14.46
C ALA A 562 14.48 31.16 12.97
N GLY A 563 13.48 31.24 12.10
CA GLY A 563 13.71 31.60 10.70
C GLY A 563 14.48 32.92 10.60
N GLY A 564 15.51 32.98 9.75
CA GLY A 564 16.21 34.23 9.46
C GLY A 564 15.32 35.18 8.66
N GLU A 565 15.55 36.49 8.76
CA GLU A 565 14.93 37.46 7.84
C GLU A 565 15.25 37.04 6.38
N GLY A 566 14.24 36.57 5.65
CA GLY A 566 14.37 36.17 4.24
C GLY A 566 14.41 34.67 3.94
N THR A 567 14.39 33.77 4.94
CA THR A 567 14.21 32.32 4.72
C THR A 567 12.80 31.88 5.11
N ALA A 568 12.02 31.37 4.15
CA ALA A 568 10.60 31.06 4.32
C ALA A 568 10.30 29.75 5.08
N GLU A 569 11.29 28.95 5.45
CA GLU A 569 11.08 27.66 6.12
C GLU A 569 11.91 27.52 7.40
N ASP A 570 11.28 27.01 8.45
CA ASP A 570 11.94 26.67 9.71
C ASP A 570 12.78 25.40 9.53
N GLU A 571 14.09 25.48 9.76
CA GLU A 571 14.97 24.31 9.68
C GLU A 571 14.88 23.44 10.95
N PRO A 572 14.73 22.11 10.82
CA PRO A 572 14.81 21.18 11.94
C PRO A 572 16.17 21.26 12.65
N LEU A 573 16.13 21.54 13.95
CA LEU A 573 17.30 21.66 14.81
C LEU A 573 17.63 20.35 15.53
N ALA A 574 16.64 19.73 16.17
CA ALA A 574 16.80 18.44 16.82
C ALA A 574 15.50 17.61 16.88
N THR A 575 15.62 16.30 16.93
CA THR A 575 14.52 15.33 17.05
C THR A 575 14.62 14.55 18.36
N ALA A 576 13.47 14.30 19.01
CA ALA A 576 13.42 13.49 20.22
C ALA A 576 13.23 12.00 19.90
N ALA A 577 13.70 11.14 20.81
CA ALA A 577 13.23 9.76 20.82
C ALA A 577 11.70 9.72 20.92
N PRO A 578 11.04 8.84 20.15
CA PRO A 578 9.58 8.78 20.12
C PRO A 578 9.01 8.35 21.47
N LEU A 579 7.83 8.87 21.79
CA LEU A 579 7.12 8.56 23.03
C LEU A 579 5.93 7.65 22.74
N ALA A 580 6.01 6.40 23.19
CA ALA A 580 4.92 5.45 23.13
C ALA A 580 3.93 5.62 24.29
N ILE A 581 2.63 5.58 23.98
CA ILE A 581 1.51 5.66 24.91
C ILE A 581 0.45 4.65 24.47
N GLU A 582 -0.13 3.90 25.40
CA GLU A 582 -1.31 3.07 25.12
C GLU A 582 -2.58 3.83 25.46
N VAL A 583 -3.46 4.06 24.48
CA VAL A 583 -4.77 4.69 24.72
C VAL A 583 -5.85 3.61 24.76
N MET A 584 -6.41 3.37 25.94
CA MET A 584 -7.48 2.39 26.12
C MET A 584 -8.82 2.98 25.68
N PRO A 585 -9.72 2.20 25.06
CA PRO A 585 -11.06 2.63 24.68
C PRO A 585 -11.88 3.24 25.84
#